data_AF-A0A730GEW6-F1
#
_entry.id   AF-A0A730GEW6-F1
#
_cell.length_a   1.000
_cell.length_b   1.000
_cell.length_c   1.000
_cell.angle_alpha   90.00
_cell.angle_beta   90.00
_cell.angle_gamma   90.00
#
_symmetry.space_group_name_H-M   'P 1'
#
loop_
_entity.id
_entity.type
_entity.pdbx_description
1 polymer ?
#
loop_
_entity_poly.entity_id
_entity_poly.type
_entity_poly.pdbx_seq_one_letter_code
_entity_poly.pdbx_strand_id
1 'polypeptide(L)'
;QGVRQGYENGYLRKSMVADPLERINTNDNTPAILHTEIVDGDRVTITVMPKGGGSENMGTFKTLLPGDGIDGIKDFVLETVRRVGGNPCPPYIIGIGVGGTMDHCSWMAKKALLRPLGEFNAKPLYAQLEAELLEAVNNTGIGPLGMGGRITALGVHVDYYPCHITALPVAINFQCNASRHASEII
;
A
#
# COMPACT_ATOMS: atom_id res chain seq x y z
N GLN A 1 7.52 -11.85 19.41
CA GLN A 1 8.57 -12.88 19.44
C GLN A 1 8.78 -13.56 18.08
N GLY A 2 7.72 -14.00 17.38
CA GLY A 2 7.88 -14.63 16.05
C GLY A 2 8.69 -13.81 15.03
N VAL A 3 8.48 -12.49 14.94
CA VAL A 3 9.29 -11.63 14.04
C VAL A 3 10.78 -11.64 14.39
N ARG A 4 11.13 -11.45 15.67
CA ARG A 4 12.53 -11.51 16.15
C ARG A 4 13.22 -12.81 15.73
N GLN A 5 12.59 -13.93 16.06
CA GLN A 5 13.10 -15.27 15.74
C GLN A 5 13.17 -15.50 14.22
N GLY A 6 12.18 -15.05 13.46
CA GLY A 6 12.17 -15.16 12.00
C GLY A 6 13.32 -14.40 11.35
N TYR A 7 13.67 -13.22 11.85
CA TYR A 7 14.81 -12.46 11.33
C TYR A 7 16.17 -13.04 11.75
N GLU A 8 16.29 -13.57 12.97
CA GLU A 8 17.51 -14.22 13.47
C GLU A 8 17.77 -15.54 12.74
N ASN A 9 16.77 -16.43 12.69
CA ASN A 9 16.92 -17.77 12.12
C ASN A 9 16.84 -17.78 10.58
N GLY A 10 16.14 -16.81 9.99
CA GLY A 10 15.97 -16.69 8.55
C GLY A 10 17.11 -15.98 7.83
N TYR A 11 18.20 -15.63 8.53
CA TYR A 11 19.34 -14.87 7.99
C TYR A 11 18.91 -13.57 7.28
N LEU A 12 17.88 -12.89 7.80
CA LEU A 12 17.32 -11.69 7.22
C LEU A 12 18.04 -10.42 7.71
N ARG A 13 17.92 -9.33 6.93
CA ARG A 13 18.53 -8.05 7.29
C ARG A 13 17.73 -7.30 8.36
N LYS A 14 18.36 -7.05 9.50
CA LYS A 14 17.84 -6.24 10.61
C LYS A 14 17.92 -4.74 10.25
N SER A 15 16.78 -4.17 9.89
CA SER A 15 16.68 -2.83 9.28
C SER A 15 15.94 -1.80 10.16
N MET A 16 15.50 -2.19 11.36
CA MET A 16 14.81 -1.29 12.29
C MET A 16 15.79 -0.53 13.17
N VAL A 17 15.61 0.79 13.27
CA VAL A 17 16.27 1.65 14.26
C VAL A 17 15.37 1.82 15.47
N ALA A 18 15.96 1.87 16.66
CA ALA A 18 15.25 1.98 17.93
C ALA A 18 14.68 3.39 18.14
N ASP A 19 15.41 4.40 17.65
CA ASP A 19 15.00 5.80 17.65
C ASP A 19 15.23 6.39 16.24
N PRO A 20 14.25 7.13 15.68
CA PRO A 20 14.36 7.67 14.32
C PRO A 20 15.41 8.79 14.16
N LEU A 21 15.77 9.48 15.25
CA LEU A 21 16.74 10.58 15.29
C LEU A 21 18.14 10.10 15.67
N GLU A 22 18.28 9.22 16.66
CA GLU A 22 19.58 8.64 17.05
C GLU A 22 20.03 7.50 16.11
N ARG A 23 19.07 6.84 15.46
CA ARG A 23 19.29 5.83 14.40
C ARG A 23 20.11 4.61 14.81
N ILE A 24 20.12 4.25 16.09
CA ILE A 24 20.76 3.04 16.58
C ILE A 24 19.94 1.81 16.15
N ASN A 25 20.58 0.79 15.55
CA ASN A 25 19.90 -0.42 15.10
C ASN A 25 19.43 -1.28 16.29
N THR A 26 18.25 -1.85 16.17
CA THR A 26 17.63 -2.77 17.16
C THR A 26 18.30 -4.14 17.20
N ASN A 27 19.04 -4.49 16.14
CA ASN A 27 19.73 -5.77 15.94
C ASN A 27 18.80 -7.00 15.95
N ASP A 28 17.49 -6.81 15.80
CA ASP A 28 16.49 -7.89 15.76
C ASP A 28 15.30 -7.61 14.82
N ASN A 29 15.28 -6.44 14.17
CA ASN A 29 14.20 -5.99 13.28
C ASN A 29 12.83 -5.84 13.97
N THR A 30 12.80 -5.61 15.28
CA THR A 30 11.60 -5.31 16.06
C THR A 30 11.61 -3.84 16.51
N PRO A 31 10.46 -3.24 16.89
CA PRO A 31 9.12 -3.82 16.94
C PRO A 31 8.51 -4.08 15.56
N ALA A 32 7.58 -5.03 15.52
CA ALA A 32 6.68 -5.18 14.38
C ALA A 32 5.51 -4.20 14.54
N ILE A 33 4.99 -3.71 13.42
CA ILE A 33 3.74 -2.95 13.41
C ILE A 33 2.59 -3.95 13.35
N LEU A 34 1.69 -3.86 14.32
CA LEU A 34 0.51 -4.72 14.41
C LEU A 34 -0.74 -3.91 14.08
N HIS A 35 -1.52 -4.43 13.15
CA HIS A 35 -2.89 -3.98 12.90
C HIS A 35 -3.81 -5.14 13.23
N THR A 36 -4.85 -4.88 14.02
CA THR A 36 -5.78 -5.89 14.49
C THR A 36 -7.19 -5.47 14.12
N GLU A 37 -7.98 -6.43 13.66
CA GLU A 37 -9.41 -6.27 13.41
C GLU A 37 -10.15 -7.32 14.22
N ILE A 38 -11.20 -6.91 14.92
CA ILE A 38 -12.09 -7.83 15.62
C ILE A 38 -13.20 -8.19 14.63
N VAL A 39 -13.37 -9.48 14.40
CA VAL A 39 -14.37 -10.05 13.48
C VAL A 39 -15.13 -11.15 14.19
N ASP A 40 -16.32 -11.48 13.68
CA ASP A 40 -17.10 -12.60 14.19
C ASP A 40 -16.39 -13.94 13.88
N GLY A 41 -16.55 -14.92 14.76
CA GLY A 41 -16.01 -16.27 14.60
C GLY A 41 -15.11 -16.71 15.76
N ASP A 42 -14.46 -17.86 15.59
CA ASP A 42 -13.63 -18.53 16.59
C ASP A 42 -12.18 -18.78 16.12
N ARG A 43 -11.78 -18.19 14.99
CA ARG A 43 -10.47 -18.34 14.36
C ARG A 43 -9.70 -17.04 14.30
N VAL A 44 -8.37 -17.14 14.21
CA VAL A 44 -7.46 -16.00 14.04
C VAL A 44 -6.73 -16.11 12.71
N THR A 45 -7.01 -15.18 11.80
CA THR A 45 -6.21 -15.02 10.58
C THR A 45 -5.03 -14.10 10.85
N ILE A 46 -3.81 -14.59 10.61
CA ILE A 46 -2.58 -13.81 10.71
C ILE A 46 -2.01 -13.59 9.32
N THR A 47 -1.84 -12.33 8.92
CA THR A 47 -1.12 -11.98 7.70
C THR A 47 0.18 -11.28 8.05
N VAL A 48 1.31 -11.79 7.56
CA VAL A 48 2.63 -11.18 7.71
C VAL A 48 3.02 -10.55 6.39
N MET A 49 3.39 -9.26 6.41
CA MET A 49 3.82 -8.52 5.22
C MET A 49 5.19 -7.85 5.46
N PRO A 50 6.32 -8.49 5.11
CA PRO A 50 7.63 -7.85 5.15
C PRO A 50 7.70 -6.70 4.13
N LYS A 51 7.45 -5.47 4.59
CA LYS A 51 7.42 -4.30 3.72
C LYS A 51 8.81 -3.69 3.52
N GLY A 52 9.17 -3.40 2.27
CA GLY A 52 10.41 -2.69 1.98
C GLY A 52 10.27 -1.20 2.26
N GLY A 53 11.26 -0.59 2.94
CA GLY A 53 11.25 0.84 3.22
C GLY A 53 11.21 1.70 1.95
N GLY A 54 11.85 1.27 0.86
CA GLY A 54 11.86 1.99 -0.41
C GLY A 54 10.45 2.17 -1.00
N SER A 55 9.60 1.15 -0.94
CA SER A 55 8.21 1.25 -1.42
C SER A 55 7.29 1.90 -0.39
N GLU A 56 7.55 1.72 0.90
CA GLU A 56 6.77 2.37 1.97
C GLU A 56 6.91 3.89 1.93
N ASN A 57 8.14 4.39 1.76
CA ASN A 57 8.43 5.82 1.76
C ASN A 57 7.81 6.58 0.58
N MET A 58 7.34 5.87 -0.45
CA MET A 58 6.69 6.47 -1.61
C MET A 58 5.19 6.67 -1.41
N GLY A 59 4.62 6.11 -0.34
CA GLY A 59 3.23 6.33 0.03
C GLY A 59 2.95 7.79 0.36
N THR A 60 1.70 8.21 0.18
CA THR A 60 1.27 9.58 0.43
C THR A 60 -0.19 9.64 0.82
N PHE A 61 -0.59 10.72 1.47
CA PHE A 61 -1.95 10.99 1.90
C PHE A 61 -2.31 12.43 1.54
N LYS A 62 -3.55 12.64 1.12
CA LYS A 62 -4.14 13.96 0.92
C LYS A 62 -5.63 13.92 1.26
N THR A 63 -6.14 14.95 1.90
CA THR A 63 -7.59 15.18 1.99
C THR A 63 -8.00 16.08 0.83
N LEU A 64 -8.76 15.51 -0.11
CA LEU A 64 -9.37 16.23 -1.22
C LEU A 64 -10.67 16.92 -0.77
N LEU A 65 -11.13 17.88 -1.57
CA LEU A 65 -12.48 18.41 -1.42
C LEU A 65 -13.49 17.36 -1.93
N PRO A 66 -14.65 17.18 -1.29
CA PRO A 66 -15.68 16.27 -1.80
C PRO A 66 -16.08 16.54 -3.26
N GLY A 67 -16.03 17.80 -3.69
CA GLY A 67 -16.31 18.20 -5.07
C GLY A 67 -15.26 17.77 -6.09
N ASP A 68 -14.03 17.44 -5.67
CA ASP A 68 -12.99 16.93 -6.57
C ASP A 68 -13.34 15.52 -7.08
N GLY A 69 -14.10 14.75 -6.29
CA GLY A 69 -14.68 13.46 -6.68
C GLY A 69 -13.65 12.45 -7.22
N ILE A 70 -14.07 11.68 -8.23
CA ILE A 70 -13.26 10.63 -8.85
C ILE A 70 -12.09 11.20 -9.65
N ASP A 71 -12.30 12.33 -10.33
CA ASP A 71 -11.27 12.94 -11.17
C ASP A 71 -10.12 13.47 -10.31
N GLY A 72 -10.42 14.10 -9.17
CA GLY A 72 -9.39 14.50 -8.20
C GLY A 72 -8.59 13.32 -7.64
N ILE A 73 -9.24 12.16 -7.43
CA ILE A 73 -8.54 10.93 -7.01
C ILE A 73 -7.58 10.49 -8.12
N LYS A 74 -8.04 10.43 -9.38
CA LYS A 74 -7.20 10.03 -10.52
C LYS A 74 -6.01 10.96 -10.71
N ASP A 75 -6.24 12.26 -10.66
CA ASP A 75 -5.19 13.26 -10.78
C ASP A 75 -4.15 13.10 -9.67
N PHE A 76 -4.60 12.93 -8.43
CA PHE A 76 -3.70 12.73 -7.30
C PHE A 76 -2.86 11.44 -7.42
N VAL A 77 -3.47 10.34 -7.91
CA VAL A 77 -2.76 9.09 -8.15
C VAL A 77 -1.72 9.24 -9.25
N LEU A 78 -2.08 9.84 -10.37
CA LEU A 78 -1.17 10.02 -11.50
C LEU A 78 -0.05 11.01 -11.20
N GLU A 79 -0.33 12.10 -10.48
CA GLU A 79 0.68 13.01 -9.96
C GLU A 79 1.67 12.26 -9.06
N THR A 80 1.16 11.46 -8.12
CA THR A 80 1.99 10.66 -7.22
C THR A 80 2.87 9.67 -7.98
N VAL A 81 2.30 8.94 -8.94
CA VAL A 81 3.01 7.98 -9.79
C VAL A 81 4.15 8.64 -10.57
N ARG A 82 3.90 9.81 -11.18
CA ARG A 82 4.92 10.59 -11.88
C ARG A 82 6.01 11.08 -10.94
N ARG A 83 5.64 11.54 -9.73
CA ARG A 83 6.57 12.01 -8.71
C ARG A 83 7.49 10.91 -8.20
N VAL A 84 6.96 9.70 -7.97
CA VAL A 84 7.76 8.59 -7.40
C VAL A 84 8.57 7.85 -8.48
N GLY A 85 8.10 7.82 -9.73
CA GLY A 85 8.81 7.25 -10.86
C GLY A 85 9.30 5.82 -10.61
N GLY A 86 10.61 5.59 -10.82
CA GLY A 86 11.27 4.30 -10.60
C GLY A 86 11.57 3.94 -9.14
N ASN A 87 11.37 4.86 -8.18
CA ASN A 87 11.80 4.67 -6.78
C ASN A 87 11.18 3.46 -6.07
N PRO A 88 9.87 3.16 -6.18
CA PRO A 88 9.28 1.97 -5.57
C PRO A 88 9.53 0.68 -6.40
N CYS A 89 10.58 0.67 -7.23
CA CYS A 89 11.02 -0.46 -8.05
C CYS A 89 9.87 -1.08 -8.89
N PRO A 90 9.29 -0.34 -9.86
CA PRO A 90 8.27 -0.88 -10.74
C PRO A 90 8.76 -2.13 -11.51
N PRO A 91 7.85 -3.02 -11.94
CA PRO A 91 6.41 -2.85 -11.89
C PRO A 91 5.85 -3.10 -10.49
N TYR A 92 5.07 -2.14 -9.97
CA TYR A 92 4.56 -2.17 -8.60
C TYR A 92 3.05 -2.46 -8.55
N ILE A 93 2.54 -2.75 -7.36
CA ILE A 93 1.10 -2.80 -7.08
C ILE A 93 0.75 -1.54 -6.29
N ILE A 94 -0.35 -0.87 -6.66
CA ILE A 94 -0.82 0.32 -5.95
C ILE A 94 -2.02 -0.04 -5.10
N GLY A 95 -1.94 0.24 -3.81
CA GLY A 95 -3.05 0.17 -2.88
C GLY A 95 -3.55 1.59 -2.59
N ILE A 96 -4.86 1.80 -2.68
CA ILE A 96 -5.50 3.10 -2.51
C ILE A 96 -6.60 2.96 -1.46
N GLY A 97 -6.57 3.86 -0.49
CA GLY A 97 -7.64 4.02 0.48
C GLY A 97 -8.42 5.29 0.18
N VAL A 98 -9.76 5.21 0.16
CA VAL A 98 -10.65 6.37 0.01
C VAL A 98 -11.64 6.45 1.18
N GLY A 99 -11.61 7.56 1.92
CA GLY A 99 -12.46 7.75 3.10
C GLY A 99 -11.80 7.35 4.42
N GLY A 100 -12.59 7.25 5.50
CA GLY A 100 -12.10 7.11 6.87
C GLY A 100 -11.50 8.40 7.45
N THR A 101 -10.67 8.25 8.48
CA THR A 101 -9.75 9.28 8.98
C THR A 101 -8.38 9.13 8.31
N MET A 102 -7.47 10.09 8.48
CA MET A 102 -6.14 10.04 7.86
C MET A 102 -5.37 8.74 8.15
N ASP A 103 -5.38 8.32 9.42
CA ASP A 103 -4.73 7.11 9.91
C ASP A 103 -5.37 5.84 9.34
N HIS A 104 -6.70 5.75 9.37
CA HIS A 104 -7.44 4.61 8.83
C HIS A 104 -7.31 4.52 7.31
N CYS A 105 -7.35 5.65 6.61
CA CYS A 105 -7.20 5.75 5.16
C CYS A 105 -5.83 5.21 4.72
N SER A 106 -4.77 5.62 5.43
CA SER A 106 -3.39 5.17 5.18
C SER A 106 -3.21 3.68 5.43
N TRP A 107 -3.80 3.17 6.51
CA TRP A 107 -3.79 1.73 6.80
C TRP A 107 -4.58 0.93 5.74
N MET A 108 -5.76 1.40 5.34
CA MET A 108 -6.59 0.77 4.31
C MET A 108 -5.86 0.68 2.97
N ALA A 109 -5.18 1.76 2.54
CA ALA A 109 -4.34 1.74 1.35
C ALA A 109 -3.24 0.66 1.43
N LYS A 110 -2.64 0.47 2.60
CA LYS A 110 -1.64 -0.58 2.82
C LYS A 110 -2.26 -1.98 2.84
N LYS A 111 -3.43 -2.15 3.45
CA LYS A 111 -4.18 -3.42 3.51
C LYS A 111 -4.62 -3.87 2.12
N ALA A 112 -5.02 -2.94 1.25
CA ALA A 112 -5.41 -3.22 -0.13
C ALA A 112 -4.31 -3.93 -0.94
N LEU A 113 -3.03 -3.77 -0.57
CA LEU A 113 -1.89 -4.46 -1.20
C LEU A 113 -1.85 -5.97 -0.94
N LEU A 114 -2.69 -6.48 -0.02
CA LEU A 114 -2.82 -7.91 0.26
C LEU A 114 -3.80 -8.61 -0.70
N ARG A 115 -4.57 -7.84 -1.49
CA ARG A 115 -5.51 -8.39 -2.45
C ARG A 115 -4.74 -9.10 -3.59
N PRO A 116 -5.21 -10.27 -4.04
CA PRO A 116 -4.66 -10.97 -5.20
C PRO A 116 -4.69 -10.10 -6.46
N LEU A 117 -3.64 -10.19 -7.28
CA LEU A 117 -3.63 -9.58 -8.60
C LEU A 117 -4.74 -10.16 -9.47
N GLY A 118 -5.43 -9.28 -10.20
CA GLY A 118 -6.59 -9.63 -11.02
C GLY A 118 -7.92 -9.63 -10.26
N GLU A 119 -7.92 -9.50 -8.93
CA GLU A 119 -9.14 -9.34 -8.15
C GLU A 119 -9.55 -7.87 -8.06
N PHE A 120 -10.73 -7.55 -8.60
CA PHE A 120 -11.32 -6.21 -8.56
C PHE A 120 -12.27 -6.04 -7.37
N ASN A 121 -12.53 -4.79 -6.99
CA ASN A 121 -13.43 -4.47 -5.89
C ASN A 121 -14.85 -4.99 -6.18
N ALA A 122 -15.53 -5.56 -5.18
CA ALA A 122 -16.89 -6.07 -5.35
C ALA A 122 -17.92 -4.98 -5.75
N LYS A 123 -17.66 -3.71 -5.41
CA LYS A 123 -18.52 -2.58 -5.79
C LYS A 123 -18.10 -2.06 -7.18
N PRO A 124 -19.00 -2.07 -8.19
CA PRO A 124 -18.66 -1.75 -9.58
C PRO A 124 -17.96 -0.40 -9.77
N LEU A 125 -18.35 0.62 -8.99
CA LEU A 125 -17.74 1.96 -9.04
C LEU A 125 -16.21 1.91 -8.80
N TYR A 126 -15.77 1.14 -7.80
CA TYR A 126 -14.36 1.05 -7.45
C TYR A 126 -13.61 0.08 -8.35
N ALA A 127 -14.25 -1.00 -8.82
CA ALA A 127 -13.68 -1.89 -9.84
C ALA A 127 -13.35 -1.14 -11.14
N GLN A 128 -14.28 -0.28 -11.59
CA GLN A 128 -14.05 0.56 -12.75
C GLN A 128 -12.88 1.52 -12.52
N LEU A 129 -12.84 2.17 -11.34
CA LEU A 129 -11.74 3.06 -10.98
C LEU A 129 -10.38 2.35 -10.94
N GLU A 130 -10.32 1.13 -10.40
CA GLU A 130 -9.11 0.29 -10.40
C GLU A 130 -8.60 0.02 -11.83
N ALA A 131 -9.50 -0.35 -12.75
CA ALA A 131 -9.16 -0.61 -14.14
C ALA A 131 -8.66 0.66 -14.86
N GLU A 132 -9.39 1.77 -14.72
CA GLU A 132 -9.03 3.04 -15.35
C GLU A 132 -7.70 3.59 -14.82
N LEU A 133 -7.44 3.47 -13.52
CA LEU A 133 -6.17 3.86 -12.91
C LEU A 133 -5.02 2.98 -13.39
N LEU A 134 -5.20 1.66 -13.46
CA LEU A 134 -4.16 0.75 -13.93
C LEU A 134 -3.75 1.07 -15.37
N GLU A 135 -4.73 1.30 -16.25
CA GLU A 135 -4.48 1.73 -17.63
C GLU A 135 -3.75 3.07 -17.67
N ALA A 136 -4.26 4.09 -16.97
CA ALA A 136 -3.66 5.42 -16.95
C ALA A 136 -2.23 5.42 -16.40
N VAL A 137 -1.95 4.63 -15.36
CA VAL A 137 -0.60 4.46 -14.79
C VAL A 137 0.34 3.80 -15.79
N ASN A 138 -0.10 2.75 -16.48
CA ASN A 138 0.75 2.09 -17.49
C ASN A 138 0.99 2.99 -18.71
N ASN A 139 0.05 3.85 -19.05
CA ASN A 139 0.20 4.86 -20.10
C ASN A 139 1.15 6.02 -19.74
N THR A 140 1.63 6.11 -18.49
CA THR A 140 2.65 7.11 -18.12
C THR A 140 4.01 6.86 -18.78
N GLY A 141 4.27 5.63 -19.24
CA GLY A 141 5.54 5.26 -19.88
C GLY A 141 6.73 5.13 -18.93
N ILE A 142 6.56 5.23 -17.60
CA ILE A 142 7.64 5.07 -16.61
C ILE A 142 8.29 3.68 -16.74
N GLY A 143 7.47 2.65 -16.86
CA GLY A 143 7.90 1.27 -17.11
C GLY A 143 8.73 0.62 -15.99
N PRO A 144 9.21 -0.61 -16.23
CA PRO A 144 9.96 -1.38 -15.24
C PRO A 144 11.22 -0.63 -14.77
N LEU A 145 11.41 -0.59 -13.45
CA LEU A 145 12.48 0.13 -12.75
C LEU A 145 12.62 1.63 -13.11
N GLY A 146 11.62 2.22 -13.77
CA GLY A 146 11.68 3.60 -14.25
C GLY A 146 12.56 3.80 -15.49
N MET A 147 12.86 2.72 -16.22
CA MET A 147 13.71 2.77 -17.42
C MET A 147 12.92 2.92 -18.73
N GLY A 148 11.65 3.31 -18.64
CA GLY A 148 10.74 3.37 -19.77
C GLY A 148 10.05 2.03 -20.04
N GLY A 149 8.92 2.07 -20.73
CA GLY A 149 8.20 0.89 -21.20
C GLY A 149 6.71 0.93 -20.89
N ARG A 150 6.05 -0.21 -21.09
CA ARG A 150 4.58 -0.31 -21.06
C ARG A 150 4.00 -0.65 -19.69
N ILE A 151 4.77 -1.27 -18.81
CA ILE A 151 4.26 -1.85 -17.56
C ILE A 151 4.92 -1.15 -16.38
N THR A 152 4.25 -0.13 -15.87
CA THR A 152 4.62 0.61 -14.65
C THR A 152 3.99 -0.04 -13.42
N ALA A 153 2.76 -0.54 -13.53
CA ALA A 153 2.04 -1.21 -12.45
C ALA A 153 1.44 -2.54 -12.92
N LEU A 154 1.41 -3.52 -12.02
CA LEU A 154 0.78 -4.83 -12.22
C LEU A 154 -0.69 -4.84 -11.80
N GLY A 155 -1.07 -3.96 -10.89
CA GLY A 155 -2.42 -3.88 -10.36
C GLY A 155 -2.64 -2.62 -9.54
N VAL A 156 -3.91 -2.22 -9.46
CA VAL A 156 -4.39 -1.15 -8.60
C VAL A 156 -5.56 -1.72 -7.81
N HIS A 157 -5.51 -1.57 -6.49
CA HIS A 157 -6.59 -1.96 -5.58
C HIS A 157 -7.07 -0.74 -4.82
N VAL A 158 -8.38 -0.46 -4.91
CA VAL A 158 -9.04 0.64 -4.23
C VAL A 158 -10.01 0.05 -3.21
N ASP A 159 -9.76 0.37 -1.94
CA ASP A 159 -10.68 0.08 -0.84
C ASP A 159 -11.24 1.39 -0.30
N TYR A 160 -12.46 1.33 0.26
CA TYR A 160 -13.19 2.52 0.69
C TYR A 160 -13.83 2.36 2.05
N TYR A 161 -14.03 3.50 2.73
CA TYR A 161 -14.71 3.57 4.01
C TYR A 161 -15.56 4.85 4.12
N PRO A 162 -16.63 4.88 4.93
CA PRO A 162 -17.34 6.13 5.23
C PRO A 162 -16.40 7.23 5.75
N CYS A 163 -16.71 8.48 5.45
CA CYS A 163 -15.97 9.65 5.96
C CYS A 163 -16.92 10.81 6.24
N HIS A 164 -16.41 11.85 6.92
CA HIS A 164 -17.16 13.06 7.19
C HIS A 164 -17.48 13.81 5.89
N ILE A 165 -18.69 14.36 5.77
CA ILE A 165 -19.22 14.99 4.54
C ILE A 165 -18.34 16.11 3.97
N THR A 166 -17.52 16.75 4.80
CA THR A 166 -16.63 17.86 4.40
C THR A 166 -15.28 17.40 3.86
N ALA A 167 -15.00 16.10 3.84
CA ALA A 167 -13.68 15.57 3.52
C ALA A 167 -13.75 14.43 2.51
N LEU A 168 -12.76 14.34 1.64
CA LEU A 168 -12.48 13.17 0.82
C LEU A 168 -11.03 12.70 1.06
N PRO A 169 -10.76 11.96 2.15
CA PRO A 169 -9.43 11.42 2.45
C PRO A 169 -9.00 10.40 1.39
N VAL A 170 -7.77 10.52 0.89
CA VAL A 170 -7.19 9.58 -0.07
C VAL A 170 -5.76 9.27 0.33
N ALA A 171 -5.44 7.98 0.44
CA ALA A 171 -4.10 7.49 0.69
C ALA A 171 -3.65 6.56 -0.44
N ILE A 172 -2.36 6.61 -0.78
CA ILE A 172 -1.73 5.77 -1.79
C ILE A 172 -0.55 5.06 -1.12
N ASN A 173 -0.46 3.74 -1.27
CA ASN A 173 0.70 2.94 -0.85
C ASN A 173 1.16 2.07 -2.02
N PHE A 174 2.46 1.81 -2.10
CA PHE A 174 3.07 1.04 -3.17
C PHE A 174 3.65 -0.27 -2.64
N GLN A 175 3.43 -1.38 -3.34
CA GLN A 175 4.20 -2.60 -3.18
C GLN A 175 5.20 -2.75 -4.33
N CYS A 176 6.48 -2.86 -4.01
CA CYS A 176 7.53 -3.05 -5.02
C CYS A 176 7.51 -4.48 -5.59
N ASN A 177 8.39 -4.73 -6.57
CA ASN A 177 8.60 -6.07 -7.13
C ASN A 177 8.90 -7.16 -6.07
N ALA A 178 9.44 -6.81 -4.91
CA ALA A 178 9.58 -7.69 -3.75
C ALA A 178 8.25 -7.78 -2.97
N SER A 179 7.19 -8.23 -3.66
CA SER A 179 5.88 -8.46 -3.05
C SER A 179 5.96 -9.68 -2.12
N ARG A 180 5.95 -9.42 -0.82
CA ARG A 180 6.15 -10.43 0.23
C ARG A 180 5.00 -10.33 1.22
N HIS A 181 4.14 -11.33 1.21
CA HIS A 181 3.15 -11.53 2.24
C HIS A 181 2.75 -13.02 2.32
N ALA A 182 2.30 -13.45 3.49
CA ALA A 182 1.73 -14.78 3.70
C ALA A 182 0.63 -14.68 4.76
N SER A 183 -0.41 -15.50 4.60
CA SER A 183 -1.55 -15.55 5.51
C SER A 183 -1.76 -16.97 6.01
N GLU A 184 -2.06 -17.13 7.30
CA GLU A 184 -2.39 -18.41 7.92
C GLU A 184 -3.62 -18.24 8.81
N ILE A 185 -4.47 -19.27 8.88
CA ILE A 185 -5.66 -19.29 9.74
C ILE A 185 -5.40 -20.28 10.86
N ILE A 186 -5.48 -19.80 12.10
CA ILE A 186 -5.31 -20.58 13.33
C ILE A 186 -6.66 -20.77 14.00
#